data_AF-A0A523IZF8-F1
#
_entry.id   AF-A0A523IZF8-F1
#
_cell.length_a   1.000
_cell.length_b   1.000
_cell.length_c   1.000
_cell.angle_alpha   90.00
_cell.angle_beta   90.00
_cell.angle_gamma   90.00
#
_symmetry.space_group_name_H-M   'P 1'
#
loop_
_entity.id
_entity.type
_entity.pdbx_description
1 polymer ?
#
loop_
_entity_poly.entity_id
_entity_poly.type
_entity_poly.pdbx_seq_one_letter_code
_entity_poly.pdbx_strand_id
1 'polypeptide(L)'
;MNKKRASDCLTHLQSALKVSALYPEGHPGIQNPLQNFIRELSQLLQAGRPLVLGIVDDVLAFDEVPFYDTDTTWRNLFVSLQGRGIESITFQPGIEVDEALGIVKILTGGDSEDGDDLAALWKNYAIQHAVYTELATTDDSQVRAHRIYSESLCMIMNVMTELRVGRIPSTRAAVAVVDSMRDLMLDDPNALMGMAMLKSYDDYTYNHSVNVAVFCLALGLQLELVPAELSAFGIAALLHDVGKVRTNETIIRKPGRLNDEEMRLIKLHSELGAEILESMQGMDPAARTMVLQHHIRFDRKGYPERLATEEIHPLADAIALADCYDAITSTRPYRRSREPGEAVRIIQSCAGSAYRPDLVEQFIRMLGTYPVGETVRLATGEIAVVIALNPLDAISPKVELVMDPDGVPLAETARVDLAQASEEKRRIVTSVDPLSKGIDVGTILEESLRA
;
A
#
# COMPACT_ATOMS: atom_id res chain seq x y z
N MET A 1 12.74 23.11 -19.82
CA MET A 1 11.45 22.69 -20.45
C MET A 1 10.30 23.35 -19.66
N ASN A 2 9.14 23.69 -20.27
CA ASN A 2 7.99 24.23 -19.50
C ASN A 2 7.10 23.08 -19.00
N LYS A 3 6.60 23.19 -17.76
CA LYS A 3 5.71 22.22 -17.07
C LYS A 3 4.54 21.72 -17.94
N LYS A 4 3.93 22.58 -18.77
CA LYS A 4 2.83 22.14 -19.64
C LYS A 4 3.27 21.08 -20.66
N ARG A 5 4.38 21.30 -21.38
CA ARG A 5 4.88 20.33 -22.37
C ARG A 5 5.37 19.04 -21.72
N ALA A 6 5.99 19.15 -20.55
CA ALA A 6 6.39 17.99 -19.75
C ALA A 6 5.18 17.14 -19.35
N SER A 7 4.13 17.81 -18.84
CA SER A 7 2.85 17.18 -18.48
C SER A 7 2.19 16.51 -19.68
N ASP A 8 2.02 17.23 -20.80
CA ASP A 8 1.36 16.69 -22.00
C ASP A 8 2.08 15.41 -22.49
N CYS A 9 3.42 15.43 -22.50
CA CYS A 9 4.23 14.26 -22.85
C CYS A 9 3.98 13.09 -21.88
N LEU A 10 4.13 13.31 -20.57
CA LEU A 10 3.96 12.23 -19.59
C LEU A 10 2.54 11.70 -19.49
N THR A 11 1.51 12.52 -19.74
CA THR A 11 0.11 12.07 -19.75
C THR A 11 -0.09 10.94 -20.76
N HIS A 12 0.61 10.96 -21.89
CA HIS A 12 0.54 9.90 -22.89
C HIS A 12 1.19 8.59 -22.41
N LEU A 13 2.38 8.66 -21.82
CA LEU A 13 3.05 7.49 -21.24
C LEU A 13 2.20 6.87 -20.12
N GLN A 14 1.69 7.72 -19.23
CA GLN A 14 0.82 7.28 -18.15
C GLN A 14 -0.50 6.68 -18.66
N SER A 15 -1.06 7.23 -19.74
CA SER A 15 -2.26 6.66 -20.37
C SER A 15 -1.95 5.27 -20.92
N ALA A 16 -0.78 5.08 -21.52
CA ALA A 16 -0.33 3.76 -21.97
C ALA A 16 -0.17 2.78 -20.80
N LEU A 17 0.44 3.18 -19.68
CA LEU A 17 0.56 2.36 -18.47
C LEU A 17 -0.81 1.92 -17.93
N LYS A 18 -1.80 2.81 -17.91
CA LYS A 18 -3.15 2.48 -17.40
C LYS A 18 -3.87 1.43 -18.23
N VAL A 19 -3.64 1.44 -19.54
CA VAL A 19 -4.38 0.59 -20.49
C VAL A 19 -3.57 -0.61 -20.99
N SER A 20 -2.25 -0.65 -20.76
CA SER A 20 -1.34 -1.72 -21.17
C SER A 20 -1.73 -3.07 -20.59
N ALA A 21 -2.32 -3.05 -19.40
CA ALA A 21 -2.76 -4.25 -18.73
C ALA A 21 -4.23 -4.62 -19.05
N LEU A 22 -4.98 -3.74 -19.74
CA LEU A 22 -6.37 -4.00 -20.18
C LEU A 22 -6.48 -4.51 -21.61
N TYR A 23 -5.48 -4.26 -22.46
CA TYR A 23 -5.54 -4.55 -23.87
C TYR A 23 -4.26 -5.23 -24.37
N PRO A 24 -4.32 -6.04 -25.45
CA PRO A 24 -3.12 -6.60 -26.07
C PRO A 24 -2.27 -5.49 -26.71
N GLU A 25 -0.96 -5.73 -26.85
CA GLU A 25 0.04 -4.76 -27.34
C GLU A 25 -0.33 -4.03 -28.63
N GLY A 26 -0.96 -4.72 -29.58
CA GLY A 26 -1.39 -4.14 -30.85
C GLY A 26 -2.67 -3.29 -30.76
N HIS A 27 -3.29 -3.16 -29.59
CA HIS A 27 -4.55 -2.45 -29.44
C HIS A 27 -4.36 -0.93 -29.63
N PRO A 28 -5.23 -0.25 -30.41
CA PRO A 28 -5.13 1.20 -30.63
C PRO A 28 -5.13 2.02 -29.34
N GLY A 29 -5.79 1.51 -28.28
CA GLY A 29 -5.79 2.14 -26.95
C GLY A 29 -4.42 2.24 -26.29
N ILE A 30 -3.45 1.37 -26.65
CA ILE A 30 -2.06 1.43 -26.17
C ILE A 30 -1.18 2.14 -27.20
N GLN A 31 -1.32 1.76 -28.47
CA GLN A 31 -0.49 2.26 -29.57
C GLN A 31 -0.65 3.78 -29.77
N ASN A 32 -1.88 4.32 -29.70
CA ASN A 32 -2.12 5.74 -29.92
C ASN A 32 -1.48 6.62 -28.82
N PRO A 33 -1.64 6.33 -27.51
CA PRO A 33 -0.87 7.02 -26.47
C PRO A 33 0.63 6.92 -26.68
N LEU A 34 1.19 5.75 -27.00
CA LEU A 34 2.64 5.61 -27.20
C LEU A 34 3.14 6.41 -28.40
N GLN A 35 2.41 6.41 -29.53
CA GLN A 35 2.74 7.25 -30.69
C GLN A 35 2.72 8.74 -30.34
N ASN A 36 1.77 9.19 -29.53
CA ASN A 36 1.71 10.57 -29.07
C ASN A 36 2.84 10.89 -28.09
N PHE A 37 3.16 9.97 -27.18
CA PHE A 37 4.31 10.07 -26.29
C PHE A 37 5.61 10.24 -27.08
N ILE A 38 5.91 9.35 -28.02
CA ILE A 38 7.10 9.41 -28.87
C ILE A 38 7.15 10.70 -29.69
N ARG A 39 6.01 11.16 -30.23
CA ARG A 39 5.93 12.41 -31.00
C ARG A 39 6.31 13.62 -30.15
N GLU A 40 5.75 13.74 -28.96
CA GLU A 40 6.05 14.84 -28.03
C GLU A 40 7.48 14.73 -27.51
N LEU A 41 7.90 13.54 -27.10
CA LEU A 41 9.25 13.24 -26.62
C LEU A 41 10.31 13.58 -27.69
N SER A 42 10.07 13.21 -28.95
CA SER A 42 10.98 13.53 -30.07
C SER A 42 11.14 15.03 -30.28
N GLN A 43 10.06 15.83 -30.15
CA GLN A 43 10.17 17.29 -30.23
C GLN A 43 11.00 17.87 -29.08
N LEU A 44 10.95 17.26 -27.90
CA LEU A 44 11.74 17.67 -26.75
C LEU A 44 13.21 17.24 -26.89
N LEU A 45 13.47 16.06 -27.44
CA LEU A 45 14.81 15.51 -27.71
C LEU A 45 15.56 16.20 -28.85
N GLN A 46 14.85 16.84 -29.79
CA GLN A 46 15.45 17.66 -30.87
C GLN A 46 16.34 18.81 -30.35
N ALA A 47 16.27 19.15 -29.06
CA ALA A 47 17.20 20.05 -28.40
C ALA A 47 18.61 19.44 -28.18
N GLY A 48 18.86 18.18 -28.60
CA GLY A 48 20.17 17.53 -28.60
C GLY A 48 20.63 16.99 -27.24
N ARG A 49 19.79 17.10 -26.20
CA ARG A 49 20.07 16.59 -24.85
C ARG A 49 19.15 15.42 -24.51
N PRO A 50 19.63 14.38 -23.80
CA PRO A 50 18.77 13.35 -23.22
C PRO A 50 17.75 13.97 -22.27
N LEU A 51 16.62 13.28 -22.07
CA LEU A 51 15.60 13.66 -21.11
C LEU A 51 15.48 12.59 -20.04
N VAL A 52 15.45 12.99 -18.78
CA VAL A 52 15.43 12.07 -17.65
C VAL A 52 14.05 12.07 -17.04
N LEU A 53 13.39 10.93 -16.95
CA LEU A 53 12.23 10.72 -16.10
C LEU A 53 12.68 9.94 -14.88
N GLY A 54 12.51 10.48 -13.68
CA GLY A 54 12.96 9.78 -12.49
C GLY A 54 12.32 10.28 -11.22
N ILE A 55 12.81 9.76 -10.11
CA ILE A 55 12.37 10.12 -8.77
C ILE A 55 13.54 10.79 -8.08
N VAL A 56 13.30 12.00 -7.57
CA VAL A 56 14.28 12.78 -6.80
C VAL A 56 13.60 13.22 -5.53
N ASP A 57 14.12 12.80 -4.37
CA ASP A 57 13.55 13.09 -3.05
C ASP A 57 12.04 12.78 -2.97
N ASP A 58 11.65 11.58 -3.41
CA ASP A 58 10.26 11.10 -3.53
C ASP A 58 9.34 11.93 -4.44
N VAL A 59 9.89 12.83 -5.24
CA VAL A 59 9.14 13.61 -6.23
C VAL A 59 9.43 13.06 -7.62
N LEU A 60 8.38 12.74 -8.36
CA LEU A 60 8.52 12.42 -9.77
C LEU A 60 8.98 13.67 -10.52
N ALA A 61 10.08 13.57 -11.25
CA ALA A 61 10.63 14.64 -12.06
C ALA A 61 10.77 14.19 -13.52
N PHE A 62 10.49 15.11 -14.44
CA PHE A 62 10.86 14.95 -15.84
C PHE A 62 11.77 16.09 -16.24
N ASP A 63 13.06 15.77 -16.38
CA ASP A 63 14.17 16.71 -16.47
C ASP A 63 14.13 17.64 -15.24
N GLU A 64 14.18 18.96 -15.41
CA GLU A 64 14.12 19.92 -14.30
C GLU A 64 12.68 20.26 -13.84
N VAL A 65 11.68 19.49 -14.28
CA VAL A 65 10.26 19.76 -13.96
C VAL A 65 9.77 18.77 -12.91
N PRO A 66 9.57 19.21 -11.65
CA PRO A 66 8.97 18.37 -10.62
C PRO A 66 7.44 18.28 -10.75
N PHE A 67 6.91 17.11 -10.41
CA PHE A 67 5.49 16.80 -10.36
C PHE A 67 5.11 16.38 -8.94
N TYR A 68 4.74 17.37 -8.12
CA TYR A 68 4.34 17.14 -6.72
C TYR A 68 2.97 16.46 -6.56
N ASP A 69 2.13 16.45 -7.62
CA ASP A 69 0.82 15.78 -7.62
C ASP A 69 0.95 14.28 -7.93
N THR A 70 1.98 13.62 -7.37
CA THR A 70 2.22 12.17 -7.46
C THR A 70 1.10 11.36 -6.84
N ASP A 71 0.28 11.99 -6.03
CA ASP A 71 -0.73 11.32 -5.21
C ASP A 71 -2.00 10.99 -5.99
N THR A 72 -2.20 11.69 -7.12
CA THR A 72 -3.43 11.62 -7.91
C THR A 72 -3.11 11.36 -9.37
N THR A 73 -2.46 12.31 -10.03
CA THR A 73 -2.22 12.23 -11.46
C THR A 73 -1.09 11.27 -11.72
N TRP A 74 0.08 11.42 -11.10
CA TRP A 74 1.28 10.69 -11.54
C TRP A 74 1.56 9.39 -10.78
N ARG A 75 0.64 8.99 -9.88
CA ARG A 75 0.81 7.88 -8.95
C ARG A 75 1.24 6.57 -9.60
N ASN A 76 0.51 6.12 -10.62
CA ASN A 76 0.82 4.84 -11.26
C ASN A 76 2.23 4.82 -11.84
N LEU A 77 2.69 5.93 -12.42
CA LEU A 77 4.03 6.03 -12.97
C LEU A 77 5.08 6.02 -11.86
N PHE A 78 4.85 6.77 -10.78
CA PHE A 78 5.71 6.78 -9.59
C PHE A 78 5.82 5.39 -8.95
N VAL A 79 4.68 4.75 -8.65
CA VAL A 79 4.59 3.42 -8.04
C VAL A 79 5.22 2.37 -8.96
N SER A 80 5.01 2.44 -10.27
CA SER A 80 5.65 1.52 -11.23
C SER A 80 7.16 1.67 -11.28
N LEU A 81 7.69 2.91 -11.21
CA LEU A 81 9.14 3.15 -11.18
C LEU A 81 9.75 2.61 -9.87
N GLN A 82 9.23 3.05 -8.71
CA GLN A 82 9.72 2.58 -7.41
C GLN A 82 9.58 1.06 -7.25
N GLY A 83 8.40 0.52 -7.60
CA GLY A 83 8.10 -0.90 -7.48
C GLY A 83 8.91 -1.78 -8.44
N ARG A 84 9.58 -1.19 -9.44
CA ARG A 84 10.54 -1.87 -10.30
C ARG A 84 11.99 -1.61 -9.90
N GLY A 85 12.24 -0.86 -8.82
CA GLY A 85 13.59 -0.50 -8.42
C GLY A 85 14.27 0.49 -9.37
N ILE A 86 13.51 1.27 -10.16
CA ILE A 86 14.04 2.21 -11.14
C ILE A 86 14.03 3.62 -10.54
N GLU A 87 15.22 4.20 -10.35
CA GLU A 87 15.40 5.59 -9.92
C GLU A 87 15.09 6.54 -11.08
N SER A 88 15.60 6.24 -12.28
CA SER A 88 15.37 7.06 -13.46
C SER A 88 15.45 6.27 -14.77
N ILE A 89 14.83 6.82 -15.80
CA ILE A 89 14.91 6.41 -17.20
C ILE A 89 15.35 7.63 -18.01
N THR A 90 16.51 7.54 -18.62
CA THR A 90 17.08 8.54 -19.51
C THR A 90 16.75 8.18 -20.96
N PHE A 91 15.91 8.98 -21.60
CA PHE A 91 15.52 8.85 -23.00
C PHE A 91 16.52 9.56 -23.92
N GLN A 92 16.94 8.89 -24.98
CA GLN A 92 17.85 9.38 -26.01
C GLN A 92 17.12 9.66 -27.33
N PRO A 93 17.65 10.56 -28.19
CA PRO A 93 17.13 10.74 -29.55
C PRO A 93 17.12 9.41 -30.31
N GLY A 94 16.00 9.12 -30.99
CA GLY A 94 15.83 7.91 -31.80
C GLY A 94 14.91 6.86 -31.19
N ILE A 95 14.41 7.06 -29.97
CA ILE A 95 13.47 6.12 -29.33
C ILE A 95 12.21 5.86 -30.17
N GLU A 96 11.90 4.59 -30.35
CA GLU A 96 10.75 4.12 -31.14
C GLU A 96 9.57 3.68 -30.27
N VAL A 97 8.41 3.49 -30.90
CA VAL A 97 7.16 3.08 -30.22
C VAL A 97 7.31 1.71 -29.56
N ASP A 98 8.01 0.78 -30.21
CA ASP A 98 8.23 -0.58 -29.69
C ASP A 98 9.12 -0.57 -28.44
N GLU A 99 10.12 0.31 -28.38
CA GLU A 99 10.95 0.49 -27.18
C GLU A 99 10.13 1.10 -26.03
N ALA A 100 9.30 2.11 -26.31
CA ALA A 100 8.42 2.69 -25.31
C ALA A 100 7.35 1.69 -24.81
N LEU A 101 6.87 0.80 -25.68
CA LEU A 101 6.01 -0.31 -25.30
C LEU A 101 6.75 -1.26 -24.36
N GLY A 102 8.01 -1.61 -24.67
CA GLY A 102 8.87 -2.42 -23.80
C GLY A 102 9.05 -1.81 -22.42
N ILE A 103 9.32 -0.49 -22.34
CA ILE A 103 9.41 0.23 -21.05
C ILE A 103 8.09 0.14 -20.29
N VAL A 104 6.96 0.38 -20.95
CA VAL A 104 5.63 0.27 -20.33
C VAL A 104 5.40 -1.15 -19.80
N LYS A 105 5.78 -2.18 -20.55
CA LYS A 105 5.66 -3.58 -20.12
C LYS A 105 6.51 -3.89 -18.89
N ILE A 106 7.74 -3.43 -18.86
CA ILE A 106 8.62 -3.56 -17.70
C ILE A 106 7.99 -2.88 -16.48
N LEU A 107 7.52 -1.64 -16.63
CA LEU A 107 6.90 -0.86 -15.56
C LEU A 107 5.60 -1.47 -15.03
N THR A 108 4.82 -2.16 -15.88
CA THR A 108 3.59 -2.86 -15.46
C THR A 108 3.79 -4.35 -15.20
N GLY A 109 5.01 -4.87 -15.29
CA GLY A 109 5.27 -6.30 -15.13
C GLY A 109 4.65 -7.23 -16.15
N GLY A 110 4.27 -6.72 -17.32
CA GLY A 110 3.75 -7.55 -18.39
C GLY A 110 4.86 -8.42 -18.97
N ASP A 111 4.60 -9.73 -19.06
CA ASP A 111 5.43 -10.77 -19.70
C ASP A 111 6.77 -11.12 -19.03
N SER A 112 7.11 -10.54 -17.88
CA SER A 112 8.26 -10.99 -17.09
C SER A 112 7.97 -12.31 -16.39
N GLU A 113 8.87 -13.29 -16.47
CA GLU A 113 8.87 -14.38 -15.50
C GLU A 113 9.35 -13.77 -14.17
N ASP A 114 8.43 -13.46 -13.24
CA ASP A 114 8.67 -12.97 -11.85
C ASP A 114 10.11 -13.18 -11.28
N GLY A 115 11.01 -12.21 -11.40
CA GLY A 115 12.40 -12.35 -10.95
C GLY A 115 13.44 -12.27 -12.07
N ASP A 116 13.02 -11.97 -13.30
CA ASP A 116 13.90 -11.41 -14.32
C ASP A 116 14.50 -10.09 -13.84
N ASP A 117 15.83 -10.04 -13.77
CA ASP A 117 16.59 -8.81 -13.53
C ASP A 117 16.25 -7.75 -14.61
N LEU A 118 16.20 -6.47 -14.21
CA LEU A 118 15.91 -5.34 -15.11
C LEU A 118 16.80 -5.35 -16.35
N ALA A 119 18.06 -5.76 -16.20
CA ALA A 119 19.01 -5.84 -17.31
C ALA A 119 18.57 -6.87 -18.37
N ALA A 120 18.04 -8.02 -17.92
CA ALA A 120 17.52 -9.04 -18.82
C ALA A 120 16.25 -8.55 -19.52
N LEU A 121 15.34 -7.90 -18.79
CA LEU A 121 14.12 -7.35 -19.35
C LEU A 121 14.41 -6.26 -20.40
N TRP A 122 15.32 -5.32 -20.10
CA TRP A 122 15.72 -4.25 -21.02
C TRP A 122 16.25 -4.82 -22.34
N LYS A 123 17.04 -5.89 -22.24
CA LYS A 123 17.58 -6.62 -23.38
C LYS A 123 16.51 -7.38 -24.16
N ASN A 124 15.56 -8.04 -23.46
CA ASN A 124 14.48 -8.82 -24.09
C ASN A 124 13.58 -7.94 -24.95
N TYR A 125 13.29 -6.72 -24.50
CA TYR A 125 12.53 -5.74 -25.27
C TYR A 125 13.38 -4.93 -26.27
N ALA A 126 14.67 -5.26 -26.41
CA ALA A 126 15.61 -4.60 -27.32
C ALA A 126 15.64 -3.07 -27.19
N ILE A 127 15.52 -2.55 -25.96
CA ILE A 127 15.53 -1.10 -25.69
C ILE A 127 16.97 -0.57 -25.82
N GLN A 128 17.19 0.33 -26.77
CA GLN A 128 18.50 0.87 -27.13
C GLN A 128 18.62 2.37 -26.86
N HIS A 129 17.52 3.11 -27.02
CA HIS A 129 17.47 4.57 -26.89
C HIS A 129 16.89 5.03 -25.55
N ALA A 130 16.87 4.14 -24.55
CA ALA A 130 16.61 4.50 -23.16
C ALA A 130 17.50 3.70 -22.22
N VAL A 131 18.03 4.36 -21.21
CA VAL A 131 18.89 3.76 -20.18
C VAL A 131 18.23 3.98 -18.82
N TYR A 132 18.17 2.96 -17.97
CA TYR A 132 17.66 3.10 -16.62
C TYR A 132 18.80 3.23 -15.60
N THR A 133 18.48 3.78 -14.44
CA THR A 133 19.33 3.75 -13.24
C THR A 133 18.53 3.08 -12.13
N GLU A 134 19.15 2.16 -11.42
CA GLU A 134 18.52 1.45 -10.31
C GLU A 134 18.51 2.32 -9.05
N LEU A 135 17.45 2.19 -8.26
CA LEU A 135 17.40 2.75 -6.92
C LEU A 135 18.54 2.18 -6.09
N ALA A 136 19.34 3.07 -5.50
CA ALA A 136 20.44 2.66 -4.65
C ALA A 136 19.96 1.77 -3.50
N THR A 137 20.69 0.67 -3.25
CA THR A 137 20.49 -0.13 -2.05
C THR A 137 20.96 0.65 -0.83
N THR A 138 20.13 0.73 0.20
CA THR A 138 20.43 1.41 1.46
C THR A 138 20.15 0.49 2.63
N ASP A 139 20.93 0.63 3.70
CA ASP A 139 20.70 -0.06 4.98
C ASP A 139 19.62 0.64 5.81
N ASP A 140 19.16 1.82 5.38
CA ASP A 140 18.09 2.56 6.04
C ASP A 140 16.74 1.79 5.96
N SER A 141 16.20 1.43 7.12
CA SER A 141 14.96 0.65 7.22
C SER A 141 13.74 1.41 6.69
N GLN A 142 13.70 2.74 6.81
CA GLN A 142 12.57 3.55 6.35
C GLN A 142 12.55 3.64 4.83
N VAL A 143 13.71 3.84 4.20
CA VAL A 143 13.81 3.85 2.73
C VAL A 143 13.47 2.46 2.16
N ARG A 144 13.94 1.39 2.81
CA ARG A 144 13.55 0.01 2.46
C ARG A 144 12.04 -0.22 2.63
N ALA A 145 11.42 0.33 3.67
CA ALA A 145 9.97 0.23 3.89
C ALA A 145 9.18 0.90 2.77
N HIS A 146 9.54 2.13 2.37
CA HIS A 146 8.91 2.81 1.24
C HIS A 146 9.02 1.98 -0.04
N ARG A 147 10.22 1.44 -0.32
CA ARG A 147 10.46 0.61 -1.51
C ARG A 147 9.58 -0.64 -1.50
N ILE A 148 9.61 -1.43 -0.44
CA ILE A 148 8.84 -2.68 -0.31
C ILE A 148 7.34 -2.42 -0.34
N TYR A 149 6.87 -1.33 0.27
CA TYR A 149 5.47 -0.93 0.23
C TYR A 149 5.04 -0.58 -1.20
N SER A 150 5.85 0.19 -1.94
CA SER A 150 5.62 0.51 -3.36
C SER A 150 5.70 -0.70 -4.28
N GLU A 151 6.64 -1.62 -4.07
CA GLU A 151 6.72 -2.92 -4.75
C GLU A 151 5.44 -3.73 -4.54
N SER A 152 4.92 -3.74 -3.31
CA SER A 152 3.69 -4.45 -2.94
C SER A 152 2.46 -3.83 -3.60
N LEU A 153 2.37 -2.49 -3.67
CA LEU A 153 1.34 -1.78 -4.43
C LEU A 153 1.39 -2.13 -5.92
N CYS A 154 2.59 -2.09 -6.52
CA CYS A 154 2.76 -2.44 -7.92
C CYS A 154 2.34 -3.90 -8.17
N MET A 155 2.70 -4.82 -7.28
CA MET A 155 2.34 -6.23 -7.38
C MET A 155 0.81 -6.43 -7.36
N ILE A 156 0.10 -5.87 -6.37
CA ILE A 156 -1.36 -6.03 -6.28
C ILE A 156 -2.09 -5.35 -7.46
N MET A 157 -1.57 -4.21 -7.93
CA MET A 157 -2.09 -3.55 -9.14
C MET A 157 -1.97 -4.45 -10.37
N ASN A 158 -0.84 -5.14 -10.53
CA ASN A 158 -0.60 -6.06 -11.65
C ASN A 158 -1.53 -7.28 -11.56
N VAL A 159 -1.59 -7.94 -10.39
CA VAL A 159 -2.51 -9.08 -10.12
C VAL A 159 -3.95 -8.72 -10.49
N MET A 160 -4.43 -7.58 -9.97
CA MET A 160 -5.81 -7.15 -10.21
C MET A 160 -6.05 -6.83 -11.69
N THR A 161 -5.04 -6.36 -12.42
CA THR A 161 -5.22 -6.01 -13.82
C THR A 161 -5.14 -7.22 -14.74
N GLU A 162 -4.25 -8.17 -14.47
CA GLU A 162 -4.22 -9.46 -15.17
C GLU A 162 -5.54 -10.21 -15.05
N LEU A 163 -6.13 -10.22 -13.85
CA LEU A 163 -7.43 -10.84 -13.62
C LEU A 163 -8.57 -10.16 -14.38
N ARG A 164 -8.55 -8.83 -14.55
CA ARG A 164 -9.56 -8.10 -15.35
C ARG A 164 -9.55 -8.52 -16.82
N VAL A 165 -8.40 -8.91 -17.36
CA VAL A 165 -8.27 -9.40 -18.74
C VAL A 165 -8.37 -10.92 -18.86
N GLY A 166 -8.73 -11.60 -17.77
CA GLY A 166 -8.93 -13.05 -17.75
C GLY A 166 -7.64 -13.87 -17.74
N ARG A 167 -6.50 -13.25 -17.39
CA ARG A 167 -5.23 -13.96 -17.14
C ARG A 167 -5.19 -14.44 -15.68
N ILE A 168 -4.46 -15.52 -15.44
CA ILE A 168 -4.20 -16.02 -14.09
C ILE A 168 -2.81 -15.52 -13.68
N PRO A 169 -2.69 -14.70 -12.62
CA PRO A 169 -1.41 -14.20 -12.14
C PRO A 169 -0.53 -15.31 -11.59
N SER A 170 0.77 -15.08 -11.60
CA SER A 170 1.74 -15.95 -10.94
C SER A 170 1.73 -15.72 -9.42
N THR A 171 1.90 -16.82 -8.66
CA THR A 171 2.04 -16.77 -7.20
C THR A 171 3.40 -16.21 -6.77
N ARG A 172 4.43 -16.29 -7.62
CA ARG A 172 5.82 -15.98 -7.25
C ARG A 172 6.00 -14.51 -6.88
N ALA A 173 5.40 -13.56 -7.61
CA ALA A 173 5.45 -12.15 -7.25
C ALA A 173 4.85 -11.87 -5.86
N ALA A 174 3.70 -12.48 -5.55
CA ALA A 174 3.05 -12.33 -4.25
C ALA A 174 3.92 -12.89 -3.10
N VAL A 175 4.53 -14.07 -3.32
CA VAL A 175 5.49 -14.67 -2.36
C VAL A 175 6.68 -13.75 -2.15
N ALA A 176 7.29 -13.22 -3.22
CA ALA A 176 8.49 -12.39 -3.15
C ALA A 176 8.26 -11.09 -2.35
N VAL A 177 7.13 -10.40 -2.57
CA VAL A 177 6.83 -9.17 -1.80
C VAL A 177 6.50 -9.49 -0.35
N VAL A 178 5.79 -10.58 -0.07
CA VAL A 178 5.48 -11.00 1.31
C VAL A 178 6.73 -11.43 2.07
N ASP A 179 7.65 -12.14 1.41
CA ASP A 179 8.95 -12.49 1.99
C ASP A 179 9.79 -11.23 2.26
N SER A 180 9.78 -10.26 1.35
CA SER A 180 10.48 -8.98 1.55
C SER A 180 9.89 -8.19 2.72
N MET A 181 8.55 -8.16 2.84
CA MET A 181 7.87 -7.55 3.99
C MET A 181 8.26 -8.22 5.29
N ARG A 182 8.23 -9.56 5.34
CA ARG A 182 8.63 -10.35 6.51
C ARG A 182 10.08 -10.02 6.90
N ASP A 183 10.99 -10.07 5.94
CA ASP A 183 12.42 -9.89 6.20
C ASP A 183 12.72 -8.48 6.72
N LEU A 184 12.04 -7.45 6.20
CA LEU A 184 12.13 -6.11 6.75
C LEU A 184 11.52 -6.03 8.16
N MET A 185 10.38 -6.67 8.43
CA MET A 185 9.78 -6.65 9.78
C MET A 185 10.62 -7.38 10.83
N LEU A 186 11.36 -8.41 10.44
CA LEU A 186 12.30 -9.10 11.32
C LEU A 186 13.49 -8.22 11.70
N ASP A 187 13.86 -7.28 10.82
CA ASP A 187 14.95 -6.32 11.03
C ASP A 187 14.47 -5.07 11.78
N ASP A 188 13.35 -4.48 11.35
CA ASP A 188 12.69 -3.34 11.97
C ASP A 188 11.14 -3.50 11.94
N PRO A 189 10.53 -3.95 13.05
CA PRO A 189 9.09 -4.14 13.14
C PRO A 189 8.25 -2.88 12.90
N ASN A 190 8.83 -1.69 13.10
CA ASN A 190 8.10 -0.43 13.03
C ASN A 190 8.07 0.17 11.61
N ALA A 191 9.03 -0.18 10.75
CA ALA A 191 9.21 0.50 9.47
C ALA A 191 7.99 0.35 8.55
N LEU A 192 7.52 -0.89 8.32
CA LEU A 192 6.31 -1.14 7.52
C LEU A 192 5.01 -0.78 8.25
N MET A 193 4.99 -0.88 9.57
CA MET A 193 3.85 -0.43 10.38
C MET A 193 3.61 1.07 10.22
N GLY A 194 4.67 1.88 10.20
CA GLY A 194 4.61 3.30 9.89
C GLY A 194 3.93 3.53 8.54
N MET A 195 4.38 2.83 7.49
CA MET A 195 3.80 2.91 6.15
C MET A 195 2.31 2.55 6.10
N ALA A 196 1.89 1.48 6.79
CA ALA A 196 0.49 1.07 6.79
C ALA A 196 -0.43 2.04 7.56
N MET A 197 0.14 2.79 8.51
CA MET A 197 -0.60 3.82 9.27
C MET A 197 -0.60 5.19 8.58
N LEU A 198 0.26 5.42 7.59
CA LEU A 198 0.28 6.65 6.80
C LEU A 198 -1.02 6.79 6.00
N LYS A 199 -1.72 7.89 6.26
CA LYS A 199 -3.05 8.19 5.73
C LYS A 199 -3.01 8.87 4.37
N SER A 200 -2.11 8.45 3.48
CA SER A 200 -1.97 9.10 2.19
C SER A 200 -2.40 8.21 1.02
N TYR A 201 -3.10 8.88 0.09
CA TYR A 201 -3.31 8.52 -1.31
C TYR A 201 -4.65 7.88 -1.72
N ASP A 202 -5.16 8.39 -2.85
CA ASP A 202 -6.53 8.32 -3.36
C ASP A 202 -6.96 6.95 -3.96
N ASP A 203 -6.07 5.95 -4.01
CA ASP A 203 -6.41 4.59 -4.50
C ASP A 203 -6.59 3.60 -3.34
N TYR A 204 -7.68 3.86 -2.59
CA TYR A 204 -8.07 3.19 -1.35
C TYR A 204 -7.92 1.65 -1.36
N THR A 205 -8.24 0.98 -2.47
CA THR A 205 -8.32 -0.49 -2.51
C THR A 205 -6.95 -1.17 -2.47
N TYR A 206 -5.94 -0.61 -3.14
CA TYR A 206 -4.62 -1.25 -3.20
C TYR A 206 -3.83 -1.05 -1.91
N ASN A 207 -3.85 0.17 -1.37
CA ASN A 207 -3.27 0.46 -0.06
C ASN A 207 -3.92 -0.42 1.02
N HIS A 208 -5.25 -0.58 1.00
CA HIS A 208 -5.98 -1.44 1.93
C HIS A 208 -5.44 -2.89 1.95
N SER A 209 -5.27 -3.51 0.79
CA SER A 209 -4.71 -4.86 0.69
C SER A 209 -3.29 -4.96 1.27
N VAL A 210 -2.44 -3.96 0.99
CA VAL A 210 -1.06 -3.92 1.51
C VAL A 210 -1.05 -3.69 3.02
N ASN A 211 -1.89 -2.79 3.55
CA ASN A 211 -2.01 -2.52 4.97
C ASN A 211 -2.49 -3.74 5.75
N VAL A 212 -3.53 -4.42 5.26
CA VAL A 212 -4.04 -5.66 5.88
C VAL A 212 -2.96 -6.73 5.92
N ALA A 213 -2.16 -6.87 4.85
CA ALA A 213 -1.00 -7.77 4.83
C ALA A 213 0.05 -7.37 5.88
N VAL A 214 0.39 -6.09 6.00
CA VAL A 214 1.33 -5.58 7.02
C VAL A 214 0.83 -5.88 8.44
N PHE A 215 -0.43 -5.60 8.75
CA PHE A 215 -1.00 -5.90 10.06
C PHE A 215 -1.03 -7.39 10.37
N CYS A 216 -1.36 -8.23 9.37
CA CYS A 216 -1.36 -9.68 9.53
C CYS A 216 0.05 -10.23 9.74
N LEU A 217 1.05 -9.78 8.97
CA LEU A 217 2.43 -10.25 9.11
C LEU A 217 3.00 -9.89 10.49
N ALA A 218 2.79 -8.67 10.97
CA ALA A 218 3.23 -8.29 12.30
C ALA A 218 2.52 -9.08 13.41
N LEU A 219 1.20 -9.33 13.27
CA LEU A 219 0.48 -10.17 14.21
C LEU A 219 1.01 -11.61 14.16
N GLY A 220 1.30 -12.13 12.97
CA GLY A 220 1.86 -13.46 12.78
C GLY A 220 3.24 -13.63 13.41
N LEU A 221 4.09 -12.60 13.33
CA LEU A 221 5.38 -12.57 14.05
C LEU A 221 5.17 -12.58 15.56
N GLN A 222 4.21 -11.81 16.09
CA GLN A 222 3.88 -11.81 17.51
C GLN A 222 3.28 -13.14 17.99
N LEU A 223 2.55 -13.85 17.11
CA LEU A 223 2.04 -15.19 17.36
C LEU A 223 3.10 -16.29 17.14
N GLU A 224 4.34 -15.91 16.83
CA GLU A 224 5.47 -16.81 16.60
C GLU A 224 5.20 -17.85 15.49
N LEU A 225 4.46 -17.45 14.45
CA LEU A 225 4.20 -18.32 13.30
C LEU A 225 5.49 -18.71 12.60
N VAL A 226 5.57 -19.97 12.16
CA VAL A 226 6.73 -20.44 11.38
C VAL A 226 6.77 -19.77 9.99
N PRO A 227 7.94 -19.63 9.35
CA PRO A 227 8.08 -18.86 8.10
C PRO A 227 7.11 -19.26 6.98
N ALA A 228 6.80 -20.55 6.83
CA ALA A 228 5.86 -21.04 5.82
C ALA A 228 4.42 -20.61 6.12
N GLU A 229 3.96 -20.76 7.37
CA GLU A 229 2.62 -20.32 7.79
C GLU A 229 2.49 -18.79 7.70
N LEU A 230 3.53 -18.05 8.09
CA LEU A 230 3.57 -16.60 8.01
C LEU A 230 3.50 -16.12 6.56
N SER A 231 4.21 -16.78 5.64
CA SER A 231 4.15 -16.46 4.20
C SER A 231 2.76 -16.72 3.63
N ALA A 232 2.16 -17.88 3.91
CA ALA A 232 0.79 -18.19 3.50
C ALA A 232 -0.24 -17.19 4.08
N PHE A 233 -0.05 -16.77 5.33
CA PHE A 233 -0.90 -15.78 5.99
C PHE A 233 -0.77 -14.39 5.36
N GLY A 234 0.45 -13.93 5.09
CA GLY A 234 0.71 -12.67 4.40
C GLY A 234 0.12 -12.63 2.99
N ILE A 235 0.27 -13.70 2.22
CA ILE A 235 -0.31 -13.82 0.86
C ILE A 235 -1.84 -13.79 0.92
N ALA A 236 -2.44 -14.54 1.85
CA ALA A 236 -3.89 -14.55 2.05
C ALA A 236 -4.42 -13.16 2.41
N ALA A 237 -3.73 -12.45 3.31
CA ALA A 237 -4.09 -11.10 3.71
C ALA A 237 -3.94 -10.11 2.56
N LEU A 238 -2.89 -10.21 1.75
CA LEU A 238 -2.66 -9.35 0.59
C LEU A 238 -3.68 -9.56 -0.53
N LEU A 239 -4.18 -10.79 -0.68
CA LEU A 239 -5.12 -11.19 -1.74
C LEU A 239 -6.56 -11.42 -1.24
N HIS A 240 -6.89 -11.08 0.02
CA HIS A 240 -8.19 -11.42 0.63
C HIS A 240 -9.39 -10.92 -0.17
N ASP A 241 -9.22 -9.76 -0.81
CA ASP A 241 -10.25 -9.05 -1.56
C ASP A 241 -10.17 -9.24 -3.08
N VAL A 242 -9.27 -10.10 -3.57
CA VAL A 242 -8.97 -10.23 -5.01
C VAL A 242 -10.22 -10.62 -5.83
N GLY A 243 -11.16 -11.36 -5.23
CA GLY A 243 -12.41 -11.74 -5.87
C GLY A 243 -13.33 -10.58 -6.25
N LYS A 244 -13.12 -9.38 -5.68
CA LYS A 244 -13.88 -8.16 -6.04
C LYS A 244 -13.69 -7.79 -7.51
N VAL A 245 -12.60 -8.25 -8.15
CA VAL A 245 -12.34 -8.07 -9.59
C VAL A 245 -13.44 -8.66 -10.48
N ARG A 246 -14.16 -9.69 -9.99
CA ARG A 246 -15.26 -10.35 -10.71
C ARG A 246 -16.62 -9.72 -10.40
N THR A 247 -16.69 -8.69 -9.56
CA THR A 247 -17.90 -7.93 -9.26
C THR A 247 -17.96 -6.67 -10.13
N ASN A 248 -19.17 -6.27 -10.54
CA ASN A 248 -19.35 -5.08 -11.38
C ASN A 248 -18.79 -3.82 -10.67
N GLU A 249 -17.91 -3.10 -11.37
CA GLU A 249 -17.23 -1.91 -10.86
C GLU A 249 -18.20 -0.81 -10.41
N THR A 250 -19.36 -0.68 -11.06
CA THR A 250 -20.39 0.29 -10.67
C THR A 250 -20.99 0.01 -9.28
N ILE A 251 -21.01 -1.27 -8.86
CA ILE A 251 -21.45 -1.69 -7.53
C ILE A 251 -20.33 -1.42 -6.51
N ILE A 252 -19.10 -1.82 -6.85
CA ILE A 252 -17.92 -1.64 -5.98
C ILE A 252 -17.67 -0.15 -5.68
N ARG A 253 -17.82 0.72 -6.67
CA ARG A 253 -17.58 2.18 -6.55
C ARG A 253 -18.83 2.98 -6.18
N LYS A 254 -19.98 2.34 -5.93
CA LYS A 254 -21.27 3.02 -5.75
C LYS A 254 -21.22 4.03 -4.59
N PRO A 255 -21.66 5.29 -4.81
CA PRO A 255 -21.85 6.24 -3.73
C PRO A 255 -23.05 5.93 -2.87
N GLY A 256 -22.79 5.57 -1.61
CA GLY A 256 -23.80 5.35 -0.58
C GLY A 256 -24.03 3.88 -0.24
N ARG A 257 -25.23 3.58 0.26
CA ARG A 257 -25.59 2.24 0.72
C ARG A 257 -25.92 1.33 -0.47
N LEU A 258 -25.44 0.10 -0.38
CA LEU A 258 -25.83 -0.98 -1.29
C LEU A 258 -27.22 -1.49 -0.92
N ASN A 259 -27.99 -1.89 -1.94
CA ASN A 259 -29.22 -2.64 -1.73
C ASN A 259 -28.90 -4.13 -1.47
N ASP A 260 -29.93 -4.92 -1.13
CA ASP A 260 -29.74 -6.33 -0.76
C ASP A 260 -29.21 -7.21 -1.90
N GLU A 261 -29.51 -6.88 -3.16
CA GLU A 261 -28.98 -7.58 -4.34
C GLU A 261 -27.51 -7.24 -4.56
N GLU A 262 -27.16 -5.95 -4.54
CA GLU A 262 -25.80 -5.45 -4.65
C GLU A 262 -24.91 -6.02 -3.55
N MET A 263 -25.43 -6.07 -2.30
CA MET A 263 -24.73 -6.68 -1.18
C MET A 263 -24.53 -8.18 -1.39
N ARG A 264 -25.52 -8.91 -1.90
CA ARG A 264 -25.38 -10.34 -2.23
C ARG A 264 -24.27 -10.57 -3.26
N LEU A 265 -24.19 -9.72 -4.30
CA LEU A 265 -23.14 -9.82 -5.31
C LEU A 265 -21.75 -9.52 -4.75
N ILE A 266 -21.61 -8.53 -3.85
CA ILE A 266 -20.32 -8.26 -3.21
C ILE A 266 -19.90 -9.43 -2.32
N LYS A 267 -20.82 -10.05 -1.57
CA LYS A 267 -20.48 -11.18 -0.67
C LYS A 267 -19.84 -12.37 -1.37
N LEU A 268 -20.05 -12.53 -2.68
CA LEU A 268 -19.43 -13.59 -3.47
C LEU A 268 -17.91 -13.44 -3.64
N HIS A 269 -17.33 -12.27 -3.33
CA HIS A 269 -15.91 -12.05 -3.56
C HIS A 269 -15.00 -13.00 -2.77
N SER A 270 -15.41 -13.49 -1.60
CA SER A 270 -14.59 -14.45 -0.84
C SER A 270 -14.53 -15.80 -1.55
N GLU A 271 -15.65 -16.27 -2.11
CA GLU A 271 -15.70 -17.50 -2.91
C GLU A 271 -14.94 -17.34 -4.22
N LEU A 272 -15.18 -16.23 -4.94
CA LEU A 272 -14.51 -15.92 -6.19
C LEU A 272 -13.00 -15.71 -6.01
N GLY A 273 -12.58 -15.12 -4.88
CA GLY A 273 -11.18 -14.98 -4.50
C GLY A 273 -10.52 -16.34 -4.25
N ALA A 274 -11.20 -17.23 -3.53
CA ALA A 274 -10.70 -18.58 -3.31
C ALA A 274 -10.57 -19.38 -4.62
N GLU A 275 -11.51 -19.25 -5.56
CA GLU A 275 -11.40 -19.84 -6.90
C GLU A 275 -10.22 -19.28 -7.71
N ILE A 276 -9.97 -17.97 -7.61
CA ILE A 276 -8.82 -17.34 -8.27
C ILE A 276 -7.52 -17.92 -7.69
N LEU A 277 -7.38 -17.95 -6.37
CA LEU A 277 -6.20 -18.51 -5.70
C LEU A 277 -6.00 -19.99 -6.05
N GLU A 278 -7.06 -20.77 -6.18
CA GLU A 278 -7.00 -22.17 -6.61
C GLU A 278 -6.44 -22.33 -8.03
N SER A 279 -6.68 -21.35 -8.91
CA SER A 279 -6.17 -21.36 -10.28
C SER A 279 -4.71 -20.92 -10.38
N MET A 280 -4.17 -20.24 -9.36
CA MET A 280 -2.79 -19.78 -9.34
C MET A 280 -1.84 -20.94 -9.01
N GLN A 281 -0.94 -21.25 -9.93
CA GLN A 281 0.00 -22.36 -9.76
C GLN A 281 0.89 -22.14 -8.53
N GLY A 282 1.02 -23.19 -7.69
CA GLY A 282 1.87 -23.15 -6.50
C GLY A 282 1.30 -22.36 -5.32
N MET A 283 0.04 -21.93 -5.39
CA MET A 283 -0.64 -21.27 -4.26
C MET A 283 -0.84 -22.24 -3.09
N ASP A 284 -0.57 -21.76 -1.87
CA ASP A 284 -0.77 -22.53 -0.65
C ASP A 284 -2.29 -22.74 -0.40
N PRO A 285 -2.76 -23.99 -0.20
CA PRO A 285 -4.16 -24.26 0.13
C PRO A 285 -4.67 -23.55 1.39
N ALA A 286 -3.79 -23.26 2.35
CA ALA A 286 -4.13 -22.50 3.55
C ALA A 286 -4.48 -21.06 3.18
N ALA A 287 -3.75 -20.44 2.24
CA ALA A 287 -4.04 -19.09 1.78
C ALA A 287 -5.44 -19.00 1.13
N ARG A 288 -5.76 -19.94 0.24
CA ARG A 288 -7.12 -20.08 -0.33
C ARG A 288 -8.19 -20.21 0.75
N THR A 289 -7.94 -21.03 1.77
CA THR A 289 -8.89 -21.28 2.86
C THR A 289 -9.14 -20.01 3.68
N MET A 290 -8.08 -19.27 3.99
CA MET A 290 -8.18 -17.99 4.71
C MET A 290 -8.96 -16.95 3.90
N VAL A 291 -8.70 -16.82 2.59
CA VAL A 291 -9.45 -15.92 1.70
C VAL A 291 -10.93 -16.31 1.62
N LEU A 292 -11.26 -17.59 1.58
CA LEU A 292 -12.66 -18.04 1.59
C LEU A 292 -13.39 -17.65 2.89
N GLN A 293 -12.68 -17.70 4.02
CA GLN A 293 -13.26 -17.66 5.37
C GLN A 293 -13.16 -16.30 6.08
N HIS A 294 -12.41 -15.31 5.55
CA HIS A 294 -12.12 -14.05 6.24
C HIS A 294 -13.35 -13.16 6.58
N HIS A 295 -14.55 -13.52 6.13
CA HIS A 295 -15.80 -12.85 6.52
C HIS A 295 -16.72 -13.71 7.40
N ILE A 296 -16.28 -14.90 7.80
CA ILE A 296 -16.93 -15.68 8.85
C ILE A 296 -16.50 -15.10 10.19
N ARG A 297 -17.50 -14.84 11.05
CA ARG A 297 -17.30 -14.29 12.39
C ARG A 297 -17.11 -15.39 13.41
N PHE A 298 -16.55 -15.01 14.56
CA PHE A 298 -16.41 -15.90 15.71
C PHE A 298 -17.77 -16.50 16.17
N ASP A 299 -18.85 -15.72 16.11
CA ASP A 299 -20.24 -16.16 16.38
C ASP A 299 -20.87 -17.01 15.25
N ARG A 300 -20.07 -17.42 14.26
CA ARG A 300 -20.44 -18.23 13.08
C ARG A 300 -21.47 -17.59 12.14
N LYS A 301 -21.69 -16.28 12.29
CA LYS A 301 -22.39 -15.47 11.30
C LYS A 301 -21.42 -14.99 10.23
N GLY A 302 -21.93 -14.32 9.21
CA GLY A 302 -21.11 -13.78 8.12
C GLY A 302 -21.37 -14.52 6.82
N TYR A 303 -20.39 -14.53 5.93
CA TYR A 303 -20.50 -15.19 4.63
C TYR A 303 -19.15 -15.77 4.20
N PRO A 304 -19.15 -16.86 3.41
CA PRO A 304 -20.31 -17.59 2.88
C PRO A 304 -21.08 -18.39 3.95
N GLU A 305 -22.41 -18.27 3.98
CA GLU A 305 -23.26 -18.83 5.07
C GLU A 305 -23.12 -20.36 5.23
N ARG A 306 -22.78 -21.07 4.14
CA ARG A 306 -22.55 -22.51 4.14
C ARG A 306 -21.40 -22.97 5.05
N LEU A 307 -20.47 -22.06 5.40
CA LEU A 307 -19.30 -22.38 6.23
C LEU A 307 -19.58 -22.24 7.73
N ALA A 308 -20.79 -21.84 8.14
CA ALA A 308 -21.13 -21.62 9.54
C ALA A 308 -20.92 -22.86 10.43
N THR A 309 -21.01 -24.06 9.85
CA THR A 309 -20.83 -25.35 10.55
C THR A 309 -19.44 -25.95 10.36
N GLU A 310 -18.56 -25.32 9.58
CA GLU A 310 -17.22 -25.83 9.29
C GLU A 310 -16.19 -25.33 10.32
N GLU A 311 -15.05 -26.01 10.37
CA GLU A 311 -13.90 -25.51 11.11
C GLU A 311 -13.31 -24.29 10.38
N ILE A 312 -13.14 -23.19 11.11
CA ILE A 312 -12.61 -21.95 10.56
C ILE A 312 -11.13 -21.88 10.89
N HIS A 313 -10.34 -21.59 9.86
CA HIS A 313 -8.92 -21.42 9.97
C HIS A 313 -8.63 -20.29 10.96
N PRO A 314 -7.84 -20.52 12.03
CA PRO A 314 -7.56 -19.51 13.07
C PRO A 314 -7.07 -18.17 12.53
N LEU A 315 -6.29 -18.20 11.46
CA LEU A 315 -5.74 -16.99 10.83
C LEU A 315 -6.75 -16.26 9.92
N ALA A 316 -7.86 -16.88 9.51
CA ALA A 316 -8.93 -16.18 8.78
C ALA A 316 -9.61 -15.12 9.68
N ASP A 317 -9.82 -15.45 10.97
CA ASP A 317 -10.32 -14.50 11.98
C ASP A 317 -9.36 -13.32 12.16
N ALA A 318 -8.05 -13.57 12.03
CA ALA A 318 -7.03 -12.53 12.12
C ALA A 318 -7.04 -11.59 10.91
N ILE A 319 -7.25 -12.10 9.69
CA ILE A 319 -7.48 -11.26 8.49
C ILE A 319 -8.73 -10.40 8.69
N ALA A 320 -9.84 -10.98 9.14
CA ALA A 320 -11.09 -10.27 9.39
C ALA A 320 -10.93 -9.09 10.38
N LEU A 321 -10.07 -9.29 11.38
CA LEU A 321 -9.72 -8.30 12.39
C LEU A 321 -8.90 -7.16 11.80
N ALA A 322 -7.85 -7.48 11.04
CA ALA A 322 -6.99 -6.51 10.36
C ALA A 322 -7.74 -5.70 9.29
N ASP A 323 -8.58 -6.37 8.46
CA ASP A 323 -9.48 -5.73 7.48
C ASP A 323 -10.40 -4.71 8.17
N CYS A 324 -11.04 -5.10 9.28
CA CYS A 324 -11.90 -4.20 10.02
C CYS A 324 -11.16 -2.99 10.60
N TYR A 325 -9.96 -3.21 11.16
CA TYR A 325 -9.14 -2.14 11.68
C TYR A 325 -8.81 -1.13 10.58
N ASP A 326 -8.23 -1.58 9.47
CA ASP A 326 -7.90 -0.73 8.33
C ASP A 326 -9.14 -0.02 7.78
N ALA A 327 -10.26 -0.74 7.63
CA ALA A 327 -11.53 -0.17 7.17
C ALA A 327 -12.07 0.96 8.06
N ILE A 328 -11.73 0.96 9.37
CA ILE A 328 -12.11 1.99 10.31
C ILE A 328 -11.12 3.17 10.30
N THR A 329 -9.83 2.89 10.21
CA THR A 329 -8.75 3.89 10.29
C THR A 329 -8.42 4.56 8.95
N SER A 330 -8.82 3.96 7.84
CA SER A 330 -8.57 4.49 6.50
C SER A 330 -9.70 5.41 6.02
N THR A 331 -9.34 6.47 5.28
CA THR A 331 -10.32 7.42 4.71
C THR A 331 -11.00 6.81 3.49
N ARG A 332 -12.35 6.73 3.50
CA ARG A 332 -13.15 6.27 2.36
C ARG A 332 -13.94 7.43 1.74
N PRO A 333 -14.30 7.39 0.44
CA PRO A 333 -15.10 8.44 -0.22
C PRO A 333 -16.43 8.77 0.49
N TYR A 334 -16.96 7.83 1.27
CA TYR A 334 -18.25 7.93 1.97
C TYR A 334 -18.12 7.96 3.50
N ARG A 335 -16.90 7.85 4.05
CA ARG A 335 -16.68 7.79 5.50
C ARG A 335 -15.29 8.33 5.85
N ARG A 336 -15.25 9.33 6.72
CA ARG A 336 -13.99 9.84 7.29
C ARG A 336 -13.32 8.75 8.13
N SER A 337 -11.99 8.68 8.06
CA SER A 337 -11.17 7.85 8.95
C SER A 337 -11.49 8.16 10.41
N ARG A 338 -11.51 7.14 11.27
CA ARG A 338 -11.52 7.32 12.72
C ARG A 338 -10.10 7.21 13.27
N GLU A 339 -9.87 7.81 14.43
CA GLU A 339 -8.57 7.73 15.10
C GLU A 339 -8.24 6.28 15.51
N PRO A 340 -6.96 5.86 15.48
CA PRO A 340 -6.54 4.51 15.85
C PRO A 340 -7.13 4.02 17.19
N GLY A 341 -7.10 4.88 18.22
CA GLY A 341 -7.68 4.54 19.53
C GLY A 341 -9.20 4.33 19.52
N GLU A 342 -9.94 4.95 18.59
CA GLU A 342 -11.36 4.67 18.41
C GLU A 342 -11.59 3.32 17.72
N ALA A 343 -10.77 2.99 16.71
CA ALA A 343 -10.80 1.70 16.04
C ALA A 343 -10.56 0.55 17.03
N VAL A 344 -9.56 0.69 17.91
CA VAL A 344 -9.28 -0.25 19.01
C VAL A 344 -10.51 -0.47 19.89
N ARG A 345 -11.18 0.60 20.33
CA ARG A 345 -12.40 0.50 21.17
C ARG A 345 -13.54 -0.24 20.46
N ILE A 346 -13.74 0.03 19.17
CA ILE A 346 -14.79 -0.64 18.38
C ILE A 346 -14.50 -2.15 18.29
N ILE A 347 -13.26 -2.51 17.94
CA ILE A 347 -12.83 -3.89 17.85
C ILE A 347 -12.97 -4.61 19.19
N GLN A 348 -12.54 -3.99 20.29
CA GLN A 348 -12.72 -4.50 21.65
C GLN A 348 -14.19 -4.79 21.96
N SER A 349 -15.11 -3.89 21.57
CA SER A 349 -16.55 -4.10 21.79
C SER A 349 -17.13 -5.29 21.01
N CYS A 350 -16.43 -5.72 19.95
CA CYS A 350 -16.80 -6.85 19.10
C CYS A 350 -16.11 -8.17 19.49
N ALA A 351 -15.22 -8.16 20.49
CA ALA A 351 -14.59 -9.36 21.02
C ALA A 351 -15.63 -10.35 21.57
N GLY A 352 -15.48 -11.63 21.23
CA GLY A 352 -16.41 -12.69 21.62
C GLY A 352 -17.70 -12.74 20.80
N SER A 353 -17.89 -11.81 19.86
CA SER A 353 -18.98 -11.87 18.88
C SER A 353 -18.45 -11.94 17.45
N ALA A 354 -17.88 -10.84 16.92
CA ALA A 354 -17.31 -10.85 15.58
C ALA A 354 -15.93 -11.51 15.57
N TYR A 355 -15.14 -11.28 16.61
CA TYR A 355 -13.72 -11.64 16.65
C TYR A 355 -13.39 -12.50 17.87
N ARG A 356 -12.37 -13.35 17.73
CA ARG A 356 -11.84 -14.18 18.82
C ARG A 356 -11.20 -13.28 19.90
N PRO A 357 -11.60 -13.40 21.19
CA PRO A 357 -11.12 -12.50 22.24
C PRO A 357 -9.59 -12.47 22.42
N ASP A 358 -8.93 -13.62 22.32
CA ASP A 358 -7.47 -13.74 22.42
C ASP A 358 -6.76 -13.04 21.26
N LEU A 359 -7.27 -13.16 20.01
CA LEU A 359 -6.72 -12.45 18.86
C LEU A 359 -6.90 -10.95 18.98
N VAL A 360 -8.05 -10.49 19.50
CA VAL A 360 -8.26 -9.06 19.76
C VAL A 360 -7.24 -8.53 20.76
N GLU A 361 -6.96 -9.28 21.84
CA GLU A 361 -5.95 -8.89 22.81
C GLU A 361 -4.55 -8.81 22.19
N GLN A 362 -4.15 -9.83 21.41
CA GLN A 362 -2.85 -9.85 20.73
C GLN A 362 -2.72 -8.70 19.73
N PHE A 363 -3.76 -8.45 18.94
CA PHE A 363 -3.77 -7.37 17.96
C PHE A 363 -3.65 -5.99 18.62
N ILE A 364 -4.32 -5.77 19.75
CA ILE A 364 -4.21 -4.50 20.49
C ILE A 364 -2.83 -4.34 21.13
N ARG A 365 -2.25 -5.42 21.65
CA ARG A 365 -0.86 -5.41 22.15
C ARG A 365 0.12 -5.06 21.03
N MET A 366 -0.07 -5.60 19.83
CA MET A 366 0.74 -5.33 18.64
C MET A 366 0.69 -3.84 18.25
N LEU A 367 -0.51 -3.24 18.27
CA LEU A 367 -0.69 -1.81 17.94
C LEU A 367 -0.11 -0.87 19.00
N GLY A 368 0.12 -1.36 20.22
CA GLY A 368 0.55 -0.56 21.36
C GLY A 368 -0.60 0.17 22.05
N THR A 369 -0.30 0.73 23.24
CA THR A 369 -1.29 1.49 24.04
C THR A 369 -1.68 2.80 23.34
N TYR A 370 -0.72 3.40 22.64
CA TYR A 370 -0.91 4.59 21.81
C TYR A 370 -0.37 4.27 20.41
N PRO A 371 -1.24 3.87 19.45
CA PRO A 371 -0.80 3.51 18.12
C PRO A 371 -0.20 4.70 17.37
N VAL A 372 0.68 4.41 16.41
CA VAL A 372 1.22 5.42 15.49
C VAL A 372 0.08 6.18 14.81
N GLY A 373 0.22 7.50 14.73
CA GLY A 373 -0.78 8.42 14.22
C GLY A 373 -1.83 8.87 15.24
N GLU A 374 -1.85 8.32 16.46
CA GLU A 374 -2.72 8.85 17.50
C GLU A 374 -2.24 10.24 17.96
N THR A 375 -3.17 11.19 18.02
CA THR A 375 -2.88 12.52 18.57
C THR A 375 -3.13 12.52 20.08
N VAL A 376 -2.14 12.93 20.86
CA VAL A 376 -2.14 12.85 22.32
C VAL A 376 -1.83 14.19 22.97
N ARG A 377 -2.39 14.40 24.17
CA ARG A 377 -2.03 15.52 25.05
C ARG A 377 -1.09 15.01 26.14
N LEU A 378 0.02 15.71 26.32
CA LEU A 378 0.99 15.44 27.38
C LEU A 378 0.60 16.16 28.68
N ALA A 379 1.15 15.72 29.81
CA ALA A 379 0.91 16.34 31.12
C ALA A 379 1.41 17.80 31.21
N THR A 380 2.34 18.19 30.34
CA THR A 380 2.76 19.58 30.14
C THR A 380 1.68 20.46 29.51
N GLY A 381 0.65 19.88 28.90
CA GLY A 381 -0.36 20.57 28.09
C GLY A 381 -0.06 20.53 26.59
N GLU A 382 1.18 20.22 26.20
CA GLU A 382 1.62 20.06 24.80
C GLU A 382 0.77 19.02 24.07
N ILE A 383 0.61 19.20 22.75
CA ILE A 383 -0.05 18.22 21.88
C ILE A 383 1.00 17.63 20.94
N ALA A 384 0.93 16.31 20.79
CA ALA A 384 1.88 15.53 20.00
C ALA A 384 1.17 14.48 19.16
N VAL A 385 1.80 14.03 18.08
CA VAL A 385 1.40 12.87 17.29
C VAL A 385 2.36 11.72 17.58
N VAL A 386 1.84 10.52 17.81
CA VAL A 386 2.69 9.33 17.99
C VAL A 386 3.32 8.95 16.65
N ILE A 387 4.65 8.89 16.59
CA ILE A 387 5.40 8.61 15.34
C ILE A 387 6.08 7.24 15.35
N ALA A 388 6.37 6.68 16.52
CA ALA A 388 6.88 5.32 16.65
C ALA A 388 6.51 4.70 17.98
N LEU A 389 6.22 3.39 17.96
CA LEU A 389 5.99 2.62 19.18
C LEU A 389 7.31 2.44 19.94
N ASN A 390 7.20 2.25 21.25
CA ASN A 390 8.30 1.81 22.08
C ASN A 390 8.07 0.34 22.52
N PRO A 391 8.83 -0.62 21.97
CA PRO A 391 8.65 -2.04 22.27
C PRO A 391 8.93 -2.40 23.74
N LEU A 392 9.75 -1.60 24.43
CA LEU A 392 10.14 -1.84 25.82
C LEU A 392 9.20 -1.17 26.82
N ASP A 393 8.51 -0.10 26.41
CA ASP A 393 7.56 0.63 27.24
C ASP A 393 6.39 1.20 26.42
N ALA A 394 5.25 0.49 26.44
CA ALA A 394 4.07 0.83 25.65
C ALA A 394 3.43 2.19 26.01
N ILE A 395 3.72 2.77 27.17
CA ILE A 395 3.17 4.08 27.59
C ILE A 395 4.10 5.25 27.25
N SER A 396 5.30 4.98 26.76
CA SER A 396 6.32 5.98 26.44
C SER A 396 6.80 5.87 24.98
N PRO A 397 5.91 6.06 23.99
CA PRO A 397 6.27 6.04 22.57
C PRO A 397 7.14 7.25 22.18
N LYS A 398 7.67 7.26 20.96
CA LYS A 398 8.23 8.47 20.35
C LYS A 398 7.11 9.28 19.74
N VAL A 399 7.16 10.59 19.95
CA VAL A 399 6.13 11.54 19.49
C VAL A 399 6.75 12.73 18.77
N GLU A 400 6.00 13.30 17.85
CA GLU A 400 6.28 14.60 17.22
C GLU A 400 5.44 15.66 17.93
N LEU A 401 6.08 16.63 18.59
CA LEU A 401 5.38 17.76 19.19
C LEU A 401 4.88 18.70 18.10
N VAL A 402 3.60 19.08 18.17
CA VAL A 402 2.94 19.89 17.15
C VAL A 402 2.31 21.16 17.70
N MET A 403 1.99 21.19 19.00
CA MET A 403 1.50 22.39 19.67
C MET A 403 2.11 22.54 21.06
N ASP A 404 2.27 23.79 21.46
CA ASP A 404 2.68 24.17 22.81
C ASP A 404 1.52 23.98 23.85
N PRO A 405 1.78 24.17 25.15
CA PRO A 405 0.76 24.07 26.20
C PRO A 405 -0.43 25.02 26.04
N ASP A 406 -0.24 26.16 25.40
CA ASP A 406 -1.28 27.16 25.15
C ASP A 406 -2.15 26.80 23.93
N GLY A 407 -1.78 25.72 23.22
CA GLY A 407 -2.48 25.23 22.04
C GLY A 407 -2.11 25.99 20.77
N VAL A 408 -0.98 26.69 20.77
CA VAL A 408 -0.44 27.35 19.59
C VAL A 408 0.37 26.33 18.78
N PRO A 409 0.14 26.21 17.46
CA PRO A 409 0.97 25.39 16.59
C PRO A 409 2.43 25.80 16.68
N LEU A 410 3.33 24.82 16.79
CA LEU A 410 4.77 25.07 16.75
C LEU A 410 5.18 25.47 15.33
N ALA A 411 6.12 26.42 15.23
CA ALA A 411 6.68 26.84 13.93
C ALA A 411 7.53 25.73 13.28
N GLU A 412 8.23 24.96 14.12
CA GLU A 412 8.95 23.74 13.77
C GLU A 412 8.53 22.67 14.77
N THR A 413 8.14 21.51 14.26
CA THR A 413 7.80 20.36 15.11
C THR A 413 9.06 19.79 15.77
N ALA A 414 8.89 19.04 16.86
CA ALA A 414 10.03 18.47 17.56
C ALA A 414 9.80 17.00 17.96
N ARG A 415 10.72 16.13 17.53
CA ARG A 415 10.80 14.73 17.97
C ARG A 415 11.16 14.63 19.43
N VAL A 416 10.36 13.87 20.18
CA VAL A 416 10.60 13.58 21.59
C VAL A 416 10.43 12.09 21.82
N ASP A 417 11.47 11.46 22.36
CA ASP A 417 11.39 10.14 22.94
C ASP A 417 10.85 10.25 24.38
N LEU A 418 9.60 9.82 24.60
CA LEU A 418 8.97 9.94 25.91
C LEU A 418 9.65 9.06 26.97
N ALA A 419 10.41 8.03 26.57
CA ALA A 419 11.17 7.20 27.50
C ALA A 419 12.44 7.90 28.02
N GLN A 420 12.96 8.89 27.28
CA GLN A 420 14.14 9.66 27.67
C GLN A 420 13.80 11.03 28.26
N ALA A 421 12.59 11.53 28.00
CA ALA A 421 12.08 12.72 28.66
C ALA A 421 11.97 12.46 30.17
N SER A 422 12.26 13.48 31.00
CA SER A 422 12.05 13.38 32.46
C SER A 422 10.65 12.82 32.74
N GLU A 423 10.61 11.59 33.27
CA GLU A 423 9.41 10.74 33.41
C GLU A 423 8.21 11.48 34.03
N GLU A 424 8.47 12.50 34.85
CA GLU A 424 7.43 13.27 35.53
C GLU A 424 6.75 14.36 34.68
N LYS A 425 7.37 14.86 33.59
CA LYS A 425 6.83 16.03 32.85
C LYS A 425 6.04 15.68 31.60
N ARG A 426 6.53 14.79 30.73
CA ARG A 426 5.97 14.56 29.39
C ARG A 426 5.28 13.20 29.24
N ARG A 427 4.45 12.81 30.21
CA ARG A 427 3.60 11.61 30.10
C ARG A 427 2.31 11.89 29.32
N ILE A 428 1.80 10.90 28.60
CA ILE A 428 0.50 10.99 27.91
C ILE A 428 -0.62 11.02 28.95
N VAL A 429 -1.56 11.97 28.79
CA VAL A 429 -2.74 12.12 29.66
C VAL A 429 -4.01 11.64 28.97
N THR A 430 -4.19 12.00 27.70
CA THR A 430 -5.40 11.66 26.94
C THR A 430 -5.15 11.75 25.44
N SER A 431 -5.92 11.01 24.67
CA SER A 431 -6.06 11.22 23.22
C SER A 431 -6.81 12.53 22.94
N VAL A 432 -6.51 13.15 21.80
CA VAL A 432 -7.12 14.39 21.31
C VAL A 432 -7.60 14.15 19.87
N ASP A 433 -8.75 14.73 19.51
CA ASP A 433 -9.19 14.74 18.10
C ASP A 433 -8.31 15.71 17.30
N PRO A 434 -7.49 15.25 16.34
CA PRO A 434 -6.60 16.11 15.56
C PRO A 434 -7.37 17.16 14.75
N LEU A 435 -8.57 16.84 14.24
CA LEU A 435 -9.35 17.76 13.43
C LEU A 435 -9.86 18.94 14.25
N SER A 436 -10.21 18.70 15.52
CA SER A 436 -10.57 19.78 16.45
C SER A 436 -9.43 20.79 16.68
N LYS A 437 -8.21 20.42 16.29
CA LYS A 437 -6.99 21.20 16.41
C LYS A 437 -6.39 21.61 15.06
N GLY A 438 -7.00 21.23 13.93
CA GLY A 438 -6.45 21.51 12.61
C GLY A 438 -5.10 20.83 12.36
N ILE A 439 -4.87 19.67 12.98
CA ILE A 439 -3.63 18.87 12.83
C ILE A 439 -3.81 17.91 11.65
N ASP A 440 -2.90 17.97 10.67
CA ASP A 440 -2.80 16.98 9.60
C ASP A 440 -1.81 15.88 10.01
N VAL A 441 -2.35 14.82 10.61
CA VAL A 441 -1.56 13.66 11.05
C VAL A 441 -0.81 13.01 9.90
N GLY A 442 -1.38 13.00 8.68
CA GLY A 442 -0.74 12.38 7.51
C GLY A 442 0.57 13.08 7.18
N THR A 443 0.52 14.41 7.02
CA THR A 443 1.72 15.22 6.75
C THR A 443 2.78 15.07 7.82
N ILE A 444 2.39 15.09 9.10
CA ILE A 444 3.34 14.96 10.22
C ILE A 444 4.05 13.62 10.19
N LEU A 445 3.33 12.52 9.95
CA LEU A 445 3.93 11.21 9.88
C LEU A 445 4.84 11.07 8.64
N GLU A 446 4.46 11.64 7.50
CA GLU A 446 5.30 11.65 6.29
C GLU A 446 6.61 12.41 6.52
N GLU A 447 6.55 13.61 7.12
CA GLU A 447 7.74 14.39 7.49
C GLU A 447 8.60 13.65 8.52
N SER A 448 7.95 12.94 9.45
CA SER A 448 8.62 12.13 10.47
C SER A 448 9.33 10.88 9.92
N LEU A 449 8.94 10.41 8.73
CA LEU A 449 9.58 9.30 8.04
C LEU A 449 10.63 9.75 7.01
N ARG A 450 10.80 11.05 6.79
CA ARG A 450 11.80 11.61 5.86
C ARG A 450 13.03 12.17 6.55
N ALA A 451 12.89 12.65 7.79
CA ALA A 451 13.99 13.18 8.61
C ALA A 451 14.57 12.12 9.55
#